data_AF-A0A7L2GXT6-F1
#
_entry.id   AF-A0A7L2GXT6-F1
#
_cell.length_a   1.000
_cell.length_b   1.000
_cell.length_c   1.000
_cell.angle_alpha   90.00
_cell.angle_beta   90.00
_cell.angle_gamma   90.00
#
_symmetry.space_group_name_H-M   'P 1'
#
loop_
_entity.id
_entity.type
_entity.pdbx_description
1 polymer ?
#
loop_
_entity_poly.entity_id
_entity_poly.type
_entity_poly.pdbx_seq_one_letter_code
_entity_poly.pdbx_strand_id
1 'polypeptide(L)'
;SSHEHKLNFKKSKEVCLSYIQDAMLQKQWKRAAEFLTFYIESLEKDFSTEYMGPSEMIWRIGTEILCRHSHSSMKEFNSFIEQMKTLGVKRYLKVCLEHAFHLLCNGLIDEAYQNLSLAESWRFGEQTAVQDKEMKLIQAYRGLLDYYRWSKQKNILLEHGQDGFEDLSVEQEMHNCFRKAAVNLKEIIKIPGVWDLFVKCYVDLLEFYGDHNEARQVLNEYAYNSKFPANPNAHVYLYQFMKRHGESKKSLISALKILHDIVPSHELMIDFNTMLQKSKKRKKRRLGLEVIFAALDYAGWKENVKAWSCLARQVKQIV
;
A
#
# COMPACT_ATOMS: atom_id res chain seq x y z
N SER A 1 -24.21 43.84 -18.36
CA SER A 1 -23.05 43.53 -19.22
C SER A 1 -22.02 42.65 -18.50
N SER A 2 -21.19 43.10 -17.55
CA SER A 2 -20.13 42.23 -16.95
C SER A 2 -20.63 41.03 -16.12
N HIS A 3 -21.76 41.17 -15.42
CA HIS A 3 -22.33 40.11 -14.58
C HIS A 3 -22.97 38.97 -15.40
N GLU A 4 -23.48 39.31 -16.58
CA GLU A 4 -24.14 38.38 -17.51
C GLU A 4 -23.10 37.55 -18.29
N HIS A 5 -21.98 38.18 -18.67
CA HIS A 5 -20.82 37.47 -19.23
C HIS A 5 -20.22 36.46 -18.24
N LYS A 6 -20.07 36.83 -16.95
CA LYS A 6 -19.60 35.90 -15.91
C LYS A 6 -20.53 34.71 -15.71
N LEU A 7 -21.85 34.94 -15.73
CA LEU A 7 -22.85 33.88 -15.56
C LEU A 7 -22.85 32.89 -16.75
N ASN A 8 -22.80 33.42 -17.98
CA ASN A 8 -22.74 32.61 -19.19
C ASN A 8 -21.44 31.78 -19.26
N PHE A 9 -20.32 32.36 -18.82
CA PHE A 9 -19.04 31.67 -18.80
C PHE A 9 -18.99 30.52 -17.79
N LYS A 10 -19.56 30.72 -16.58
CA LYS A 10 -19.69 29.67 -15.58
C LYS A 10 -20.54 28.50 -16.10
N LYS A 11 -21.66 28.80 -16.76
CA LYS A 11 -22.53 27.79 -17.37
C LYS A 11 -21.81 26.98 -18.46
N SER A 12 -20.98 27.64 -19.29
CA SER A 12 -20.17 26.95 -20.30
C SER A 12 -19.13 26.00 -19.69
N LYS A 13 -18.50 26.36 -18.55
CA LYS A 13 -17.57 25.48 -17.82
C LYS A 13 -18.27 24.22 -17.30
N GLU A 14 -19.45 24.38 -16.70
CA GLU A 14 -20.26 23.26 -16.19
C GLU A 14 -20.69 22.31 -17.32
N VAL A 15 -21.10 22.86 -18.47
CA VAL A 15 -21.45 22.06 -19.65
C VAL A 15 -20.23 21.31 -20.19
N CYS A 16 -19.05 21.93 -20.27
CA CYS A 16 -17.83 21.25 -20.71
C CYS A 16 -17.47 20.06 -19.79
N LEU A 17 -17.60 20.23 -18.47
CA LEU A 17 -17.40 19.14 -17.52
C LEU A 17 -18.40 17.98 -17.72
N SER A 18 -19.66 18.27 -18.00
CA SER A 18 -20.64 17.21 -18.31
C SER A 18 -20.25 16.43 -19.57
N TYR A 19 -19.74 17.09 -20.61
CA TYR A 19 -19.28 16.41 -21.82
C TYR A 19 -18.05 15.53 -21.59
N ILE A 20 -17.11 15.97 -20.74
CA ILE A 20 -15.97 15.14 -20.34
C ILE A 20 -16.47 13.89 -19.61
N GLN A 21 -17.37 14.06 -18.63
CA GLN A 21 -17.93 12.96 -17.85
C GLN A 21 -18.66 11.94 -18.74
N ASP A 22 -19.52 12.40 -19.64
CA ASP A 22 -20.26 11.53 -20.57
C ASP A 22 -19.30 10.76 -21.49
N ALA A 23 -18.28 11.43 -22.01
CA ALA A 23 -17.26 10.80 -22.86
C ALA A 23 -16.48 9.72 -22.10
N MET A 24 -16.10 9.97 -20.84
CA MET A 24 -15.42 8.98 -19.99
C MET A 24 -16.32 7.78 -19.70
N LEU A 25 -17.59 8.00 -19.35
CA LEU A 25 -18.56 6.91 -19.08
C LEU A 25 -18.78 6.03 -20.32
N GLN A 26 -18.76 6.63 -21.51
CA GLN A 26 -18.86 5.92 -22.79
C GLN A 26 -17.52 5.35 -23.29
N LYS A 27 -16.44 5.46 -22.50
CA LYS A 27 -15.07 5.04 -22.86
C LYS A 27 -14.51 5.70 -24.13
N GLN A 28 -15.01 6.89 -24.47
CA GLN A 28 -14.54 7.72 -25.59
C GLN A 28 -13.35 8.58 -25.15
N TRP A 29 -12.23 7.94 -24.81
CA TRP A 29 -11.07 8.58 -24.16
C TRP A 29 -10.46 9.73 -24.98
N LYS A 30 -10.37 9.58 -26.30
CA LYS A 30 -9.88 10.65 -27.20
C LYS A 30 -10.76 11.90 -27.12
N ARG A 31 -12.06 11.71 -27.15
CA ARG A 31 -13.05 12.79 -27.06
C ARG A 31 -13.05 13.45 -25.68
N ALA A 32 -12.88 12.65 -24.63
CA ALA A 32 -12.71 13.16 -23.27
C ALA A 32 -11.44 14.03 -23.16
N ALA A 33 -10.33 13.63 -23.80
CA ALA A 33 -9.10 14.42 -23.85
C ALA A 33 -9.30 15.76 -24.57
N GLU A 34 -9.95 15.77 -25.73
CA GLU A 34 -10.27 16.98 -26.48
C GLU A 34 -11.11 17.97 -25.64
N PHE A 35 -12.15 17.48 -24.98
CA PHE A 35 -12.96 18.31 -24.08
C PHE A 35 -12.17 18.82 -22.87
N LEU A 36 -11.27 18.01 -22.30
CA LEU A 36 -10.41 18.46 -21.21
C LEU A 36 -9.47 19.59 -21.65
N THR A 37 -8.90 19.52 -22.86
CA THR A 37 -8.07 20.60 -23.42
C THR A 37 -8.87 21.89 -23.52
N PHE A 38 -10.08 21.86 -24.08
CA PHE A 38 -10.95 23.05 -24.14
C PHE A 38 -11.32 23.58 -22.76
N TYR A 39 -11.52 22.69 -21.79
CA TYR A 39 -11.78 23.08 -20.40
C TYR A 39 -10.58 23.82 -19.80
N ILE A 40 -9.35 23.31 -19.98
CA ILE A 40 -8.11 23.97 -19.51
C ILE A 40 -7.93 25.33 -20.18
N GLU A 41 -8.03 25.41 -21.50
CA GLU A 41 -7.92 26.68 -22.25
C GLU A 41 -8.97 27.71 -21.81
N SER A 42 -10.18 27.25 -21.47
CA SER A 42 -11.22 28.13 -20.94
C SER A 42 -10.86 28.68 -19.55
N LEU A 43 -10.14 27.92 -18.74
CA LEU A 43 -9.73 28.35 -17.41
C LEU A 43 -8.60 29.38 -17.46
N GLU A 44 -7.66 29.23 -18.40
CA GLU A 44 -6.55 30.18 -18.60
C GLU A 44 -7.03 31.58 -19.01
N LYS A 45 -8.18 31.67 -19.70
CA LYS A 45 -8.80 32.94 -20.11
C LYS A 45 -9.53 33.66 -18.97
N ASP A 46 -9.67 33.03 -17.80
CA ASP A 46 -10.31 33.60 -16.61
C ASP A 46 -9.24 34.11 -15.64
N PHE A 47 -8.89 35.39 -15.72
CA PHE A 47 -7.85 36.03 -14.89
C PHE A 47 -8.20 36.13 -13.37
N SER A 48 -9.25 35.46 -12.89
CA SER A 48 -9.61 35.47 -11.47
C SER A 48 -8.70 34.51 -10.69
N THR A 49 -7.83 35.08 -9.87
CA THR A 49 -6.84 34.42 -9.00
C THR A 49 -7.41 33.52 -7.89
N GLU A 50 -8.73 33.42 -7.75
CA GLU A 50 -9.37 32.82 -6.56
C GLU A 50 -9.72 31.33 -6.66
N TYR A 51 -9.60 30.68 -7.81
CA TYR A 51 -10.08 29.30 -7.97
C TYR A 51 -8.95 28.26 -7.94
N MET A 52 -8.69 27.72 -6.74
CA MET A 52 -7.78 26.59 -6.48
C MET A 52 -8.41 25.20 -6.72
N GLY A 53 -9.72 25.14 -7.02
CA GLY A 53 -10.46 23.90 -7.30
C GLY A 53 -10.23 23.23 -8.67
N PRO A 54 -9.94 23.95 -9.78
CA PRO A 54 -9.81 23.33 -11.10
C PRO A 54 -8.59 22.43 -11.26
N SER A 55 -7.47 22.70 -10.57
CA SER A 55 -6.21 21.96 -10.77
C SER A 55 -6.26 20.51 -10.30
N GLU A 56 -6.94 20.20 -9.18
CA GLU A 56 -7.15 18.82 -8.75
C GLU A 56 -8.05 18.07 -9.73
N MET A 57 -9.12 18.71 -10.19
CA MET A 57 -10.07 18.10 -11.11
C MET A 57 -9.40 17.81 -12.46
N ILE A 58 -8.66 18.77 -13.01
CA ILE A 58 -7.87 18.59 -14.23
C ILE A 58 -6.88 17.44 -14.05
N TRP A 59 -6.12 17.42 -12.95
CA TRP A 59 -5.17 16.37 -12.66
C TRP A 59 -5.83 14.99 -12.63
N ARG A 60 -6.88 14.79 -11.82
CA ARG A 60 -7.54 13.48 -11.67
C ARG A 60 -8.17 13.00 -12.99
N ILE A 61 -8.89 13.89 -13.67
CA ILE A 61 -9.56 13.56 -14.95
C ILE A 61 -8.51 13.28 -16.03
N GLY A 62 -7.49 14.13 -16.15
CA GLY A 62 -6.43 13.98 -17.13
C GLY A 62 -5.60 12.72 -16.92
N THR A 63 -5.24 12.40 -15.68
CA THR A 63 -4.56 11.14 -15.35
C THR A 63 -5.40 9.92 -15.76
N GLU A 64 -6.71 9.88 -15.43
CA GLU A 64 -7.57 8.75 -15.81
C GLU A 64 -7.69 8.62 -17.34
N ILE A 65 -7.89 9.73 -18.05
CA ILE A 65 -7.97 9.74 -19.52
C ILE A 65 -6.68 9.18 -20.13
N LEU A 66 -5.52 9.69 -19.69
CA LEU A 66 -4.22 9.27 -20.24
C LEU A 66 -3.88 7.82 -19.89
N CYS A 67 -4.26 7.33 -18.70
CA CYS A 67 -4.07 5.93 -18.31
C CYS A 67 -4.91 4.95 -19.15
N ARG A 68 -6.02 5.40 -19.74
CA ARG A 68 -6.97 4.55 -20.49
C ARG A 68 -6.91 4.73 -21.99
N HIS A 69 -6.24 5.77 -22.45
CA HIS A 69 -6.14 6.08 -23.86
C HIS A 69 -5.06 5.21 -24.52
N SER A 70 -5.48 4.35 -25.44
CA SER A 70 -4.64 3.30 -26.08
C SER A 70 -3.44 3.82 -26.88
N HIS A 71 -3.37 5.12 -27.15
CA HIS A 71 -2.28 5.78 -27.87
C HIS A 71 -1.52 6.81 -27.04
N SER A 72 -1.81 6.95 -25.74
CA SER A 72 -1.07 7.88 -24.90
C SER A 72 0.36 7.40 -24.73
N SER A 73 1.29 8.18 -25.25
CA SER A 73 2.71 7.93 -25.10
C SER A 73 3.16 8.29 -23.68
N MET A 74 4.21 7.61 -23.22
CA MET A 74 4.86 7.93 -21.95
C MET A 74 5.29 9.40 -21.86
N LYS A 75 5.67 9.98 -23.00
CA LYS A 75 6.05 11.39 -23.13
C LYS A 75 4.87 12.33 -22.87
N GLU A 76 3.69 12.04 -23.40
CA GLU A 76 2.49 12.85 -23.17
C GLU A 76 2.05 12.77 -21.71
N PHE A 77 2.09 11.59 -21.10
CA PHE A 77 1.80 11.43 -19.68
C PHE A 77 2.75 12.22 -18.80
N ASN A 78 4.06 12.08 -19.02
CA ASN A 78 5.07 12.80 -18.25
C ASN A 78 4.94 14.31 -18.44
N SER A 79 4.70 14.78 -19.67
CA SER A 79 4.49 16.21 -19.94
C SER A 79 3.27 16.75 -19.19
N PHE A 80 2.16 16.03 -19.19
CA PHE A 80 0.96 16.42 -18.44
C PHE A 80 1.22 16.47 -16.94
N ILE A 81 1.90 15.46 -16.39
CA ILE A 81 2.23 15.41 -14.96
C ILE A 81 3.17 16.55 -14.55
N GLU A 82 4.19 16.88 -15.34
CA GLU A 82 5.08 18.01 -15.05
C GLU A 82 4.31 19.34 -15.06
N GLN A 83 3.33 19.50 -15.93
CA GLN A 83 2.41 20.65 -15.87
C GLN A 83 1.57 20.63 -14.59
N MET A 84 1.06 19.47 -14.16
CA MET A 84 0.29 19.36 -12.92
C MET A 84 1.13 19.64 -11.67
N LYS A 85 2.42 19.27 -11.68
CA LYS A 85 3.36 19.60 -10.59
C LYS A 85 3.56 21.11 -10.46
N THR A 86 3.63 21.85 -11.57
CA THR A 86 3.82 23.31 -11.55
C THR A 86 2.53 24.05 -11.22
N LEU A 87 1.39 23.65 -11.77
CA LEU A 87 0.08 24.27 -11.51
C LEU A 87 -0.47 23.93 -10.11
N GLY A 88 -0.15 22.75 -9.60
CA GLY A 88 -0.67 22.19 -8.36
C GLY A 88 0.30 22.27 -7.18
N VAL A 89 0.94 23.43 -6.93
CA VAL A 89 2.04 23.56 -5.95
C VAL A 89 1.68 23.01 -4.55
N LYS A 90 0.44 23.19 -4.07
CA LYS A 90 -0.01 22.64 -2.77
C LYS A 90 -0.17 21.11 -2.76
N ARG A 91 -0.23 20.47 -3.93
CA ARG A 91 -0.47 19.02 -4.13
C ARG A 91 0.70 18.32 -4.80
N TYR A 92 1.82 19.02 -4.97
CA TYR A 92 3.01 18.54 -5.65
C TYR A 92 3.43 17.14 -5.19
N LEU A 93 3.43 16.87 -3.87
CA LEU A 93 3.80 15.56 -3.33
C LEU A 93 2.85 14.43 -3.78
N LYS A 94 1.54 14.68 -3.83
CA LYS A 94 0.56 13.69 -4.32
C LYS A 94 0.73 13.42 -5.82
N VAL A 95 0.96 14.47 -6.60
CA VAL A 95 1.23 14.36 -8.04
C VAL A 95 2.51 13.53 -8.27
N CYS A 96 3.56 13.78 -7.47
CA CYS A 96 4.78 12.99 -7.51
C CYS A 96 4.56 11.51 -7.12
N LEU A 97 3.70 11.22 -6.14
CA LEU A 97 3.34 9.84 -5.79
C LEU A 97 2.65 9.12 -6.95
N GLU A 98 1.61 9.73 -7.53
CA GLU A 98 0.91 9.14 -8.69
C GLU A 98 1.85 8.93 -9.89
N HIS A 99 2.75 9.88 -10.15
CA HIS A 99 3.76 9.74 -11.18
C HIS A 99 4.70 8.57 -10.90
N ALA A 100 5.18 8.42 -9.66
CA ALA A 100 6.03 7.30 -9.30
C ALA A 100 5.31 5.96 -9.52
N PHE A 101 4.03 5.85 -9.17
CA PHE A 101 3.26 4.64 -9.45
C PHE A 101 3.13 4.35 -10.94
N HIS A 102 2.84 5.37 -11.75
CA HIS A 102 2.77 5.20 -13.20
C HIS A 102 4.09 4.71 -13.78
N LEU A 103 5.22 5.29 -13.35
CA LEU A 103 6.56 4.87 -13.75
C LEU A 103 6.82 3.39 -13.37
N LEU A 104 6.46 3.00 -12.14
CA LEU A 104 6.62 1.63 -11.66
C LEU A 104 5.75 0.62 -12.43
N CYS A 105 4.50 0.97 -12.77
CA CYS A 105 3.63 0.12 -13.59
C CYS A 105 4.19 -0.12 -15.00
N ASN A 106 5.06 0.78 -15.49
CA ASN A 106 5.74 0.66 -16.77
C ASN A 106 7.17 0.10 -16.66
N GLY A 107 7.59 -0.35 -15.48
CA GLY A 107 8.93 -0.91 -15.25
C GLY A 107 10.06 0.11 -15.14
N LEU A 108 9.75 1.41 -15.11
CA LEU A 108 10.72 2.51 -15.00
C LEU A 108 11.07 2.80 -13.53
N ILE A 109 11.82 1.89 -12.92
CA ILE A 109 12.11 1.91 -11.48
C ILE A 109 13.05 3.06 -11.10
N ASP A 110 14.08 3.33 -11.92
CA ASP A 110 15.07 4.35 -11.62
C ASP A 110 14.50 5.76 -11.76
N GLU A 111 13.66 5.98 -12.76
CA GLU A 111 12.90 7.22 -12.96
C GLU A 111 11.92 7.45 -11.79
N ALA A 112 11.24 6.40 -11.33
CA ALA A 112 10.38 6.49 -10.16
C ALA A 112 11.18 6.90 -8.90
N TYR A 113 12.36 6.31 -8.71
CA TYR A 113 13.25 6.64 -7.60
C TYR A 113 13.74 8.10 -7.66
N GLN A 114 14.14 8.57 -8.84
CA GLN A 114 14.57 9.96 -9.07
C GLN A 114 13.42 10.94 -8.80
N ASN A 115 12.22 10.65 -9.31
CA ASN A 115 11.03 11.46 -9.09
C ASN A 115 10.69 11.61 -7.59
N LEU A 116 10.76 10.51 -6.82
CA LEU A 116 10.54 10.55 -5.37
C LEU A 116 11.65 11.32 -4.63
N SER A 117 12.90 11.18 -5.09
CA SER A 117 14.05 11.90 -4.51
C SER A 117 13.94 13.43 -4.72
N LEU A 118 13.49 13.85 -5.90
CA LEU A 118 13.18 15.26 -6.19
C LEU A 118 11.96 15.75 -5.41
N ALA A 119 10.99 14.87 -5.17
CA ALA A 119 9.82 15.23 -4.38
C ALA A 119 10.17 15.51 -2.92
N GLU A 120 11.12 14.76 -2.36
CA GLU A 120 11.54 14.90 -0.96
C GLU A 120 12.31 16.19 -0.69
N SER A 121 13.11 16.65 -1.66
CA SER A 121 13.87 17.90 -1.56
C SER A 121 13.01 19.14 -1.79
N TRP A 122 11.75 18.98 -2.20
CA TRP A 122 10.84 20.09 -2.46
C TRP A 122 10.54 20.89 -1.18
N ARG A 123 10.60 22.22 -1.31
CA ARG A 123 10.32 23.18 -0.23
C ARG A 123 9.45 24.30 -0.81
N PHE A 124 8.19 24.38 -0.40
CA PHE A 124 7.31 25.49 -0.78
C PHE A 124 6.33 25.82 0.35
N GLY A 125 6.34 27.08 0.79
CA GLY A 125 5.48 27.59 1.85
C GLY A 125 5.78 27.01 3.25
N GLU A 126 4.90 27.32 4.21
CA GLU A 126 4.94 26.72 5.55
C GLU A 126 4.53 25.24 5.48
N GLN A 127 5.31 24.36 6.12
CA GLN A 127 5.00 22.93 6.17
C GLN A 127 3.77 22.69 7.06
N THR A 128 2.68 22.26 6.43
CA THR A 128 1.48 21.82 7.14
C THR A 128 1.61 20.38 7.62
N ALA A 129 0.86 20.01 8.66
CA ALA A 129 0.83 18.62 9.16
C ALA A 129 0.39 17.59 8.09
N VAL A 130 -0.37 18.00 7.08
CA VAL A 130 -0.79 17.13 5.96
C VAL A 130 0.39 16.90 5.01
N GLN A 131 1.15 17.95 4.69
CA GLN A 131 2.35 17.83 3.86
C GLN A 131 3.43 17.00 4.54
N ASP A 132 3.55 17.06 5.87
CA ASP A 132 4.47 16.20 6.62
C ASP A 132 4.13 14.71 6.45
N LYS A 133 2.84 14.34 6.54
CA LYS A 133 2.40 12.96 6.28
C LYS A 133 2.67 12.53 4.83
N GLU A 134 2.41 13.39 3.86
CA GLU A 134 2.70 13.12 2.44
C GLU A 134 4.21 12.98 2.20
N MET A 135 5.03 13.78 2.86
CA MET A 135 6.49 13.71 2.80
C MET A 135 6.99 12.38 3.38
N LYS A 136 6.46 11.96 4.55
CA LYS A 136 6.77 10.64 5.13
C LYS A 136 6.36 9.50 4.21
N LEU A 137 5.28 9.65 3.45
CA LEU A 137 4.85 8.67 2.46
C LEU A 137 5.79 8.62 1.24
N ILE A 138 6.24 9.77 0.72
CA ILE A 138 7.28 9.84 -0.31
C ILE A 138 8.55 9.09 0.14
N GLN A 139 9.01 9.38 1.36
CA GLN A 139 10.17 8.72 1.97
C GLN A 139 9.95 7.20 2.08
N ALA A 140 8.77 6.78 2.53
CA ALA A 140 8.42 5.37 2.64
C ALA A 140 8.46 4.63 1.30
N TYR A 141 7.88 5.20 0.24
CA TYR A 141 7.94 4.60 -1.10
C TYR A 141 9.36 4.58 -1.66
N ARG A 142 10.16 5.62 -1.40
CA ARG A 142 11.58 5.59 -1.74
C ARG A 142 12.31 4.47 -0.99
N GLY A 143 12.02 4.31 0.30
CA GLY A 143 12.51 3.21 1.13
C GLY A 143 12.08 1.82 0.65
N LEU A 144 10.89 1.69 0.04
CA LEU A 144 10.48 0.44 -0.62
C LEU A 144 11.31 0.14 -1.87
N LEU A 145 11.71 1.15 -2.63
CA LEU A 145 12.59 0.95 -3.78
C LEU A 145 14.02 0.58 -3.33
N ASP A 146 14.49 1.18 -2.22
CA ASP A 146 15.74 0.76 -1.57
C ASP A 146 15.63 -0.69 -1.07
N TYR A 147 14.51 -1.09 -0.47
CA TYR A 147 14.24 -2.48 -0.08
C TYR A 147 14.21 -3.43 -1.28
N TYR A 148 13.58 -3.02 -2.38
CA TYR A 148 13.54 -3.83 -3.61
C TYR A 148 14.95 -4.08 -4.16
N ARG A 149 15.81 -3.05 -4.20
CA ARG A 149 17.21 -3.18 -4.61
C ARG A 149 17.99 -4.11 -3.65
N TRP A 150 17.81 -3.94 -2.34
CA TRP A 150 18.37 -4.83 -1.32
C TRP A 150 17.92 -6.28 -1.52
N SER A 151 16.62 -6.52 -1.77
CA SER A 151 16.08 -7.87 -1.95
C SER A 151 16.64 -8.53 -3.21
N LYS A 152 16.89 -7.77 -4.28
CA LYS A 152 17.54 -8.27 -5.48
C LYS A 152 18.97 -8.74 -5.19
N GLN A 153 19.74 -7.95 -4.43
CA GLN A 153 21.09 -8.30 -4.00
C GLN A 153 21.11 -9.51 -3.07
N LYS A 154 20.19 -9.58 -2.10
CA LYS A 154 20.00 -10.74 -1.22
C LYS A 154 19.77 -12.03 -2.01
N ASN A 155 18.93 -11.99 -3.05
CA ASN A 155 18.69 -13.18 -3.88
C ASN A 155 19.94 -13.60 -4.65
N ILE A 156 20.69 -12.65 -5.21
CA ILE A 156 21.97 -12.92 -5.91
C ILE A 156 22.96 -13.62 -4.96
N LEU A 157 23.10 -13.12 -3.73
CA LEU A 157 23.98 -13.72 -2.72
C LEU A 157 23.55 -15.15 -2.34
N LEU A 158 22.25 -15.41 -2.24
CA LEU A 158 21.72 -16.75 -1.91
C LEU A 158 21.89 -17.75 -3.05
N GLU A 159 21.84 -17.29 -4.32
CA GLU A 159 21.97 -18.15 -5.50
C GLU A 159 23.42 -18.56 -5.80
N HIS A 160 24.39 -17.69 -5.55
CA HIS A 160 25.79 -17.93 -5.94
C HIS A 160 26.63 -18.64 -4.85
N GLY A 161 26.10 -18.82 -3.64
CA GLY A 161 26.80 -19.47 -2.53
C GLY A 161 28.05 -18.72 -2.03
N GLN A 162 28.57 -19.11 -0.87
CA GLN A 162 29.79 -18.55 -0.28
C GLN A 162 31.08 -18.79 -1.09
N ASP A 163 31.01 -19.56 -2.18
CA ASP A 163 32.18 -20.13 -2.86
C ASP A 163 32.65 -19.31 -4.08
N GLY A 164 32.12 -18.09 -4.27
CA GLY A 164 32.45 -17.25 -5.44
C GLY A 164 32.51 -15.75 -5.21
N PHE A 165 32.42 -15.26 -3.97
CA PHE A 165 32.29 -13.82 -3.70
C PHE A 165 33.29 -13.31 -2.65
N GLU A 166 34.50 -12.98 -3.12
CA GLU A 166 35.33 -11.90 -2.55
C GLU A 166 34.77 -10.51 -2.92
N ASP A 167 33.50 -10.36 -3.30
CA ASP A 167 32.96 -9.07 -3.75
C ASP A 167 32.39 -8.28 -2.57
N LEU A 168 33.30 -7.73 -1.76
CA LEU A 168 33.00 -6.72 -0.72
C LEU A 168 32.08 -5.59 -1.24
N SER A 169 32.04 -5.36 -2.55
CA SER A 169 31.18 -4.35 -3.18
C SER A 169 29.69 -4.68 -3.07
N VAL A 170 29.28 -5.94 -3.26
CA VAL A 170 27.86 -6.36 -3.23
C VAL A 170 27.31 -6.29 -1.81
N GLU A 171 28.08 -6.77 -0.84
CA GLU A 171 27.70 -6.66 0.58
C GLU A 171 27.61 -5.19 1.01
N GLN A 172 28.56 -4.36 0.62
CA GLN A 172 28.56 -2.94 0.94
C GLN A 172 27.35 -2.20 0.31
N GLU A 173 27.01 -2.52 -0.93
CA GLU A 173 25.85 -1.96 -1.63
C GLU A 173 24.54 -2.42 -0.98
N MET A 174 24.46 -3.71 -0.59
CA MET A 174 23.34 -4.27 0.15
C MET A 174 23.15 -3.58 1.50
N HIS A 175 24.22 -3.39 2.27
CA HIS A 175 24.18 -2.65 3.53
C HIS A 175 23.77 -1.17 3.33
N ASN A 176 24.15 -0.54 2.22
CA ASN A 176 23.72 0.81 1.90
C ASN A 176 22.22 0.88 1.62
N CYS A 177 21.69 -0.05 0.83
CA CYS A 177 20.26 -0.16 0.55
C CYS A 177 19.46 -0.44 1.82
N PHE A 178 19.93 -1.37 2.65
CA PHE A 178 19.35 -1.65 3.97
C PHE A 178 19.23 -0.38 4.82
N ARG A 179 20.32 0.38 4.99
CA ARG A 179 20.30 1.59 5.83
C ARG A 179 19.27 2.61 5.35
N LYS A 180 19.21 2.85 4.03
CA LYS A 180 18.24 3.79 3.44
C LYS A 180 16.80 3.30 3.61
N ALA A 181 16.55 2.03 3.32
CA ALA A 181 15.23 1.42 3.47
C ALA A 181 14.76 1.45 4.94
N ALA A 182 15.60 0.96 5.86
CA ALA A 182 15.28 0.84 7.27
C ALA A 182 14.89 2.19 7.89
N VAL A 183 15.63 3.26 7.63
CA VAL A 183 15.32 4.59 8.17
C VAL A 183 13.95 5.07 7.69
N ASN A 184 13.69 4.99 6.39
CA ASN A 184 12.44 5.49 5.81
C ASN A 184 11.22 4.65 6.23
N LEU A 185 11.36 3.32 6.23
CA LEU A 185 10.29 2.41 6.62
C LEU A 185 9.97 2.53 8.12
N LYS A 186 11.00 2.67 8.98
CA LYS A 186 10.82 2.86 10.43
C LYS A 186 10.03 4.12 10.77
N GLU A 187 10.15 5.18 9.97
CA GLU A 187 9.45 6.44 10.21
C GLU A 187 7.96 6.38 9.87
N ILE A 188 7.59 5.79 8.73
CA ILE A 188 6.17 5.70 8.33
C ILE A 188 5.37 4.78 9.25
N ILE A 189 5.94 3.66 9.70
CA ILE A 189 5.22 2.68 10.54
C ILE A 189 4.94 3.19 11.96
N LYS A 190 5.58 4.27 12.40
CA LYS A 190 5.27 4.94 13.68
C LYS A 190 4.00 5.79 13.61
N ILE A 191 3.60 6.19 12.40
CA ILE A 191 2.40 7.00 12.18
C ILE A 191 1.19 6.06 12.20
N PRO A 192 0.11 6.37 12.95
CA PRO A 192 -1.10 5.55 12.93
C PRO A 192 -1.67 5.39 11.51
N GLY A 193 -1.82 4.14 11.07
CA GLY A 193 -2.32 3.80 9.74
C GLY A 193 -2.23 2.30 9.45
N VAL A 194 -2.72 1.89 8.28
CA VAL A 194 -2.58 0.51 7.77
C VAL A 194 -1.39 0.48 6.82
N TRP A 195 -0.28 -0.12 7.27
CA TRP A 195 1.04 -0.06 6.64
C TRP A 195 1.60 -1.45 6.31
N ASP A 196 0.74 -2.40 5.97
CA ASP A 196 1.08 -3.82 5.80
C ASP A 196 2.32 -4.07 4.95
N LEU A 197 2.43 -3.41 3.80
CA LEU A 197 3.56 -3.53 2.90
C LEU A 197 4.87 -3.05 3.58
N PHE A 198 4.85 -1.86 4.19
CA PHE A 198 6.02 -1.27 4.83
C PHE A 198 6.47 -2.06 6.06
N VAL A 199 5.52 -2.52 6.88
CA VAL A 199 5.79 -3.34 8.06
C VAL A 199 6.46 -4.65 7.66
N LYS A 200 5.93 -5.36 6.65
CA LYS A 200 6.52 -6.62 6.18
C LYS A 200 7.94 -6.42 5.67
N CYS A 201 8.19 -5.39 4.85
CA CYS A 201 9.52 -5.10 4.34
C CYS A 201 10.49 -4.78 5.48
N TYR A 202 10.09 -3.94 6.45
CA TYR A 202 10.96 -3.57 7.56
C TYR A 202 11.28 -4.76 8.46
N VAL A 203 10.29 -5.61 8.77
CA VAL A 203 10.50 -6.84 9.56
C VAL A 203 11.44 -7.82 8.85
N ASP A 204 11.32 -8.00 7.53
CA ASP A 204 12.25 -8.86 6.77
C ASP A 204 13.69 -8.33 6.80
N LEU A 205 13.88 -7.00 6.72
CA LEU A 205 15.19 -6.39 6.91
C LEU A 205 15.75 -6.69 8.30
N LEU A 206 14.96 -6.52 9.36
CA LEU A 206 15.38 -6.77 10.74
C LEU A 206 15.69 -8.26 10.98
N GLU A 207 14.82 -9.16 10.51
CA GLU A 207 15.03 -10.62 10.63
C GLU A 207 16.32 -11.05 9.91
N PHE A 208 16.62 -10.48 8.74
CA PHE A 208 17.84 -10.80 7.99
C PHE A 208 19.12 -10.39 8.73
N TYR A 209 19.11 -9.23 9.38
CA TYR A 209 20.26 -8.73 10.16
C TYR A 209 20.27 -9.20 11.62
N GLY A 210 19.37 -10.12 12.00
CA GLY A 210 19.34 -10.73 13.32
C GLY A 210 18.70 -9.88 14.43
N ASP A 211 18.07 -8.75 14.10
CA ASP A 211 17.36 -7.91 15.08
C ASP A 211 15.93 -8.39 15.32
N HIS A 212 15.81 -9.62 15.85
CA HIS A 212 14.52 -10.24 16.14
C HIS A 212 13.75 -9.52 17.24
N ASN A 213 14.44 -8.81 18.14
CA ASN A 213 13.81 -8.07 19.23
C ASN A 213 13.07 -6.83 18.69
N GLU A 214 13.70 -6.04 17.83
CA GLU A 214 13.04 -4.91 17.18
C GLU A 214 11.90 -5.40 16.27
N ALA A 215 12.12 -6.47 15.49
CA ALA A 215 11.08 -7.05 14.64
C ALA A 215 9.84 -7.46 15.45
N ARG A 216 10.05 -8.12 16.59
CA ARG A 216 8.97 -8.47 17.52
C ARG A 216 8.28 -7.23 18.06
N GLN A 217 9.01 -6.20 18.46
CA GLN A 217 8.42 -4.97 19.00
C GLN A 217 7.54 -4.29 17.96
N VAL A 218 8.03 -4.14 16.73
CA VAL A 218 7.28 -3.56 15.61
C VAL A 218 5.96 -4.30 15.37
N LEU A 219 6.00 -5.64 15.32
CA LEU A 219 4.80 -6.45 15.11
C LEU A 219 3.81 -6.39 16.28
N ASN A 220 4.29 -6.31 17.52
CA ASN A 220 3.42 -6.16 18.69
C ASN A 220 2.75 -4.79 18.70
N GLU A 221 3.49 -3.71 18.47
CA GLU A 221 2.93 -2.36 18.36
C GLU A 221 1.90 -2.29 17.23
N TYR A 222 2.24 -2.81 16.05
CA TYR A 222 1.33 -2.78 14.91
C TYR A 222 0.03 -3.60 15.14
N ALA A 223 0.09 -4.67 15.93
CA ALA A 223 -1.08 -5.50 16.22
C ALA A 223 -1.91 -5.02 17.43
N TYR A 224 -1.31 -4.36 18.42
CA TYR A 224 -1.95 -4.10 19.72
C TYR A 224 -2.00 -2.63 20.13
N ASN A 225 -1.35 -1.72 19.42
CA ASN A 225 -1.40 -0.31 19.76
C ASN A 225 -2.79 0.26 19.42
N SER A 226 -3.52 0.70 20.46
CA SER A 226 -4.88 1.22 20.34
C SER A 226 -5.00 2.54 19.56
N LYS A 227 -3.87 3.22 19.29
CA LYS A 227 -3.86 4.41 18.42
C LYS A 227 -3.97 4.05 16.94
N PHE A 228 -3.66 2.81 16.57
CA PHE A 228 -3.66 2.36 15.19
C PHE A 228 -5.05 1.83 14.82
N PRO A 229 -5.48 1.97 13.55
CA PRO A 229 -6.73 1.38 13.09
C PRO A 229 -6.68 -0.15 13.23
N ALA A 230 -7.82 -0.77 13.53
CA ALA A 230 -7.92 -2.22 13.61
C ALA A 230 -7.52 -2.86 12.27
N ASN A 231 -6.58 -3.80 12.31
CA ASN A 231 -6.06 -4.47 11.13
C ASN A 231 -5.85 -5.97 11.39
N PRO A 232 -6.67 -6.86 10.79
CA PRO A 232 -6.50 -8.30 10.92
C PRO A 232 -5.11 -8.80 10.50
N ASN A 233 -4.53 -8.20 9.46
CA ASN A 233 -3.23 -8.62 8.91
C ASN A 233 -2.10 -8.45 9.94
N ALA A 234 -2.17 -7.44 10.81
CA ALA A 234 -1.18 -7.23 11.86
C ALA A 234 -1.08 -8.43 12.81
N HIS A 235 -2.22 -9.02 13.20
CA HIS A 235 -2.25 -10.23 14.02
C HIS A 235 -1.72 -11.46 13.27
N VAL A 236 -1.97 -11.55 11.95
CA VAL A 236 -1.42 -12.61 11.10
C VAL A 236 0.10 -12.53 11.06
N TYR A 237 0.68 -11.35 10.84
CA TYR A 237 2.13 -11.16 10.78
C TYR A 237 2.80 -11.50 12.11
N LEU A 238 2.23 -11.01 13.22
CA LEU A 238 2.73 -11.34 14.56
C LEU A 238 2.66 -12.85 14.83
N TYR A 239 1.54 -13.51 14.51
CA TYR A 239 1.42 -14.95 14.69
C TYR A 239 2.47 -15.72 13.87
N GLN A 240 2.65 -15.38 12.60
CA GLN A 240 3.62 -16.04 11.73
C GLN A 240 5.05 -15.86 12.25
N PHE A 241 5.41 -14.65 12.69
CA PHE A 241 6.70 -14.36 13.31
C PHE A 241 6.93 -15.22 14.56
N MET A 242 5.96 -15.23 15.49
CA MET A 242 6.03 -16.03 16.72
C MET A 242 6.17 -17.52 16.41
N LYS A 243 5.44 -18.02 15.40
CA LYS A 243 5.48 -19.43 14.98
C LYS A 243 6.86 -19.81 14.45
N ARG A 244 7.50 -18.96 13.62
CA ARG A 244 8.85 -19.20 13.09
C ARG A 244 9.92 -19.21 14.19
N HIS A 245 9.77 -18.35 15.20
CA HIS A 245 10.72 -18.23 16.31
C HIS A 245 10.47 -19.20 17.48
N GLY A 246 9.59 -20.20 17.30
CA GLY A 246 9.38 -21.25 18.30
C GLY A 246 8.72 -20.78 19.59
N GLU A 247 7.91 -19.71 19.54
CA GLU A 247 7.19 -19.20 20.69
C GLU A 247 6.26 -20.22 21.35
N SER A 248 5.93 -19.98 22.62
CA SER A 248 5.12 -20.92 23.39
C SER A 248 3.75 -21.14 22.75
N LYS A 249 3.24 -22.38 22.82
CA LYS A 249 1.88 -22.72 22.36
C LYS A 249 0.80 -21.84 23.00
N LYS A 250 1.02 -21.38 24.24
CA LYS A 250 0.09 -20.48 24.94
C LYS A 250 0.03 -19.12 24.26
N SER A 251 1.18 -18.55 23.91
CA SER A 251 1.31 -17.27 23.21
C SER A 251 0.66 -17.34 21.82
N LEU A 252 0.95 -18.39 21.05
CA LEU A 252 0.36 -18.62 19.73
C LEU A 252 -1.16 -18.76 19.77
N ILE A 253 -1.70 -19.52 20.74
CA ILE A 253 -3.15 -19.64 20.95
C ILE A 253 -3.78 -18.30 21.29
N SER A 254 -3.10 -17.45 22.07
CA SER A 254 -3.60 -16.13 22.43
C SER A 254 -3.73 -15.22 21.20
N ALA A 255 -2.71 -15.19 20.34
CA ALA A 255 -2.74 -14.42 19.10
C ALA A 255 -3.84 -14.90 18.15
N LEU A 256 -3.98 -16.22 17.97
CA LEU A 256 -5.02 -16.81 17.11
C LEU A 256 -6.44 -16.57 17.65
N LYS A 257 -6.60 -16.51 18.97
CA LYS A 257 -7.90 -16.18 19.57
C LYS A 257 -8.34 -14.76 19.21
N ILE A 258 -7.43 -13.78 19.31
CA ILE A 258 -7.72 -12.39 18.92
C ILE A 258 -8.07 -12.33 17.43
N LEU A 259 -7.30 -13.01 16.58
CA LEU A 259 -7.60 -13.06 15.14
C LEU A 259 -8.96 -13.72 14.86
N HIS A 260 -9.33 -14.79 15.56
CA HIS A 260 -10.63 -15.44 15.43
C HIS A 260 -11.78 -14.48 15.77
N ASP A 261 -11.63 -13.69 16.83
CA ASP A 261 -12.66 -12.73 17.26
C ASP A 261 -12.87 -11.62 16.21
N ILE A 262 -11.86 -11.32 15.38
CA ILE A 262 -11.91 -10.29 14.32
C ILE A 262 -12.31 -10.89 12.97
N VAL A 263 -11.74 -12.04 12.60
CA VAL A 263 -11.93 -12.72 11.31
C VAL A 263 -12.07 -14.24 11.53
N PRO A 264 -13.28 -14.73 11.87
CA PRO A 264 -13.54 -16.15 12.14
C PRO A 264 -13.33 -17.05 10.92
N SER A 265 -13.34 -16.47 9.72
CA SER A 265 -13.15 -17.17 8.44
C SER A 265 -11.69 -17.25 7.99
N HIS A 266 -10.73 -16.75 8.77
CA HIS A 266 -9.33 -16.68 8.34
C HIS A 266 -8.71 -18.08 8.18
N GLU A 267 -7.80 -18.25 7.22
CA GLU A 267 -7.17 -19.55 6.95
C GLU A 267 -6.44 -20.18 8.14
N LEU A 268 -5.92 -19.32 9.02
CA LEU A 268 -5.27 -19.72 10.28
C LEU A 268 -6.22 -20.36 11.30
N MET A 269 -7.54 -20.34 11.08
CA MET A 269 -8.47 -21.08 11.94
C MET A 269 -8.27 -22.59 11.86
N ILE A 270 -7.75 -23.12 10.75
CA ILE A 270 -7.33 -24.53 10.66
C ILE A 270 -6.17 -24.83 11.63
N ASP A 271 -5.18 -23.93 11.67
CA ASP A 271 -4.04 -24.03 12.58
C ASP A 271 -4.51 -23.91 14.03
N PHE A 272 -5.40 -22.95 14.31
CA PHE A 272 -5.97 -22.73 15.63
C PHE A 272 -6.73 -23.97 16.13
N ASN A 273 -7.63 -24.49 15.29
CA ASN A 273 -8.36 -25.72 15.52
C ASN A 273 -7.41 -26.89 15.83
N THR A 274 -6.38 -27.09 15.01
CA THR A 274 -5.40 -28.16 15.19
C THR A 274 -4.66 -28.05 16.52
N MET A 275 -4.26 -26.83 16.92
CA MET A 275 -3.62 -26.58 18.21
C MET A 275 -4.54 -26.87 19.40
N LEU A 276 -5.82 -26.53 19.29
CA LEU A 276 -6.82 -26.79 20.33
C LEU A 276 -7.09 -28.29 20.50
N GLN A 277 -7.16 -29.05 19.40
CA GLN A 277 -7.40 -30.50 19.43
C GLN A 277 -6.25 -31.31 20.04
N LYS A 278 -5.01 -30.83 19.90
CA LYS A 278 -3.86 -31.45 20.58
C LYS A 278 -3.93 -31.36 22.11
N SER A 279 -4.87 -30.59 22.67
CA SER A 279 -5.07 -30.51 24.11
C SER A 279 -5.92 -31.67 24.65
N LYS A 280 -5.55 -32.20 25.82
CA LYS A 280 -6.36 -33.16 26.57
C LYS A 280 -7.60 -32.52 27.24
N LYS A 281 -7.69 -31.18 27.30
CA LYS A 281 -8.78 -30.48 28.01
C LYS A 281 -10.05 -30.43 27.16
N ARG A 282 -11.16 -30.98 27.65
CA ARG A 282 -12.49 -30.97 26.99
C ARG A 282 -12.94 -29.57 26.55
N LYS A 283 -12.74 -28.55 27.40
CA LYS A 283 -13.07 -27.14 27.08
C LYS A 283 -12.36 -26.65 25.82
N LYS A 284 -11.09 -27.02 25.63
CA LYS A 284 -10.31 -26.63 24.44
C LYS A 284 -10.78 -27.36 23.18
N ARG A 285 -11.15 -28.65 23.30
CA ARG A 285 -11.71 -29.40 22.17
C ARG A 285 -13.06 -28.84 21.70
N ARG A 286 -13.92 -28.45 22.65
CA ARG A 286 -15.18 -27.76 22.36
C ARG A 286 -14.94 -26.43 21.63
N LEU A 287 -14.03 -25.60 22.12
CA LEU A 287 -13.65 -24.38 21.43
C LEU A 287 -13.11 -24.67 20.01
N GLY A 288 -12.37 -25.77 19.83
CA GLY A 288 -11.93 -26.20 18.51
C GLY A 288 -13.09 -26.45 17.55
N LEU A 289 -14.16 -27.10 18.01
CA LEU A 289 -15.39 -27.27 17.21
C LEU A 289 -16.00 -25.91 16.85
N GLU A 290 -16.17 -25.03 17.84
CA GLU A 290 -16.73 -23.69 17.63
C GLU A 290 -15.94 -22.91 16.57
N VAL A 291 -14.60 -22.96 16.62
CA VAL A 291 -13.71 -22.32 15.65
C VAL A 291 -13.87 -22.88 14.23
N ILE A 292 -14.01 -24.20 14.06
CA ILE A 292 -14.12 -24.78 12.71
C ILE A 292 -15.51 -24.58 12.12
N PHE A 293 -16.57 -24.60 12.93
CA PHE A 293 -17.90 -24.22 12.48
C PHE A 293 -17.91 -22.77 12.03
N ALA A 294 -17.38 -21.85 12.83
CA ALA A 294 -17.30 -20.44 12.48
C ALA A 294 -16.55 -20.21 11.16
N ALA A 295 -15.50 -20.98 10.86
CA ALA A 295 -14.82 -20.89 9.57
C ALA A 295 -15.67 -21.46 8.41
N LEU A 296 -16.28 -22.63 8.59
CA LEU A 296 -17.08 -23.33 7.58
C LEU A 296 -18.41 -22.64 7.26
N ASP A 297 -18.92 -21.80 8.15
CA ASP A 297 -20.14 -21.01 7.92
C ASP A 297 -19.98 -19.99 6.76
N TYR A 298 -18.74 -19.70 6.35
CA TYR A 298 -18.45 -18.81 5.23
C TYR A 298 -18.34 -19.56 3.89
N ALA A 299 -19.03 -19.03 2.86
CA ALA A 299 -19.14 -19.68 1.55
C ALA A 299 -17.79 -20.03 0.89
N GLY A 300 -16.74 -19.24 1.13
CA GLY A 300 -15.40 -19.48 0.58
C GLY A 300 -14.75 -20.79 1.06
N TRP A 301 -15.29 -21.42 2.11
CA TRP A 301 -14.77 -22.66 2.68
C TRP A 301 -15.46 -23.92 2.19
N LYS A 302 -16.50 -23.79 1.36
CA LYS A 302 -17.33 -24.92 0.88
C LYS A 302 -16.51 -26.05 0.27
N GLU A 303 -15.47 -25.71 -0.51
CA GLU A 303 -14.63 -26.69 -1.22
C GLU A 303 -13.30 -26.98 -0.50
N ASN A 304 -13.07 -26.39 0.67
CA ASN A 304 -11.80 -26.54 1.37
C ASN A 304 -11.73 -27.90 2.10
N VAL A 305 -11.11 -28.87 1.44
CA VAL A 305 -10.94 -30.25 1.96
C VAL A 305 -10.26 -30.29 3.33
N LYS A 306 -9.31 -29.39 3.60
CA LYS A 306 -8.58 -29.38 4.89
C LYS A 306 -9.50 -29.00 6.05
N ALA A 307 -10.35 -27.99 5.87
CA ALA A 307 -11.30 -27.57 6.91
C ALA A 307 -12.35 -28.65 7.20
N TRP A 308 -12.95 -29.23 6.16
CA TRP A 308 -13.89 -30.34 6.31
C TRP A 308 -13.26 -31.57 6.95
N SER A 309 -11.99 -31.87 6.61
CA SER A 309 -11.23 -32.96 7.25
C SER A 309 -11.01 -32.71 8.74
N CYS A 310 -10.78 -31.46 9.15
CA CYS A 310 -10.68 -31.08 10.56
C CYS A 310 -11.99 -31.32 11.30
N LEU A 311 -13.14 -30.93 10.72
CA LEU A 311 -14.45 -31.19 11.30
C LEU A 311 -14.72 -32.70 11.42
N ALA A 312 -14.54 -33.45 10.34
CA ALA A 312 -14.78 -34.89 10.30
C ALA A 312 -13.97 -35.64 11.37
N ARG A 313 -12.70 -35.25 11.57
CA ARG A 313 -11.83 -35.83 12.61
C ARG A 313 -12.38 -35.60 14.02
N GLN A 314 -12.94 -34.42 14.27
CA GLN A 314 -13.47 -34.10 15.60
C GLN A 314 -14.79 -34.80 15.87
N VAL A 315 -15.68 -34.90 14.87
CA VAL A 315 -16.93 -35.66 15.01
C VAL A 315 -16.64 -37.12 15.35
N LYS A 316 -15.65 -37.74 14.67
CA LYS A 316 -15.19 -39.12 14.97
C LYS A 316 -14.59 -39.31 16.38
N GLN A 317 -14.21 -38.24 17.08
CA GLN A 317 -13.69 -38.32 18.44
C GLN A 317 -14.76 -38.09 19.51
N ILE A 318 -15.97 -37.68 19.09
CA ILE A 318 -17.12 -37.45 19.97
C ILE A 318 -18.01 -38.71 20.00
N VAL A 319 -18.11 -39.43 18.88
CA VAL A 319 -18.69 -40.78 18.75
C VAL A 319 -17.72 -41.81 19.30
#